data_AF-A0A6G7YNQ2-F1
#
_entry.id   AF-A0A6G7YNQ2-F1
#
_cell.length_a   1.000
_cell.length_b   1.000
_cell.length_c   1.000
_cell.angle_alpha   90.00
_cell.angle_beta   90.00
_cell.angle_gamma   90.00
#
_symmetry.space_group_name_H-M   'P 1'
#
loop_
_entity.id
_entity.type
_entity.pdbx_description
1 polymer ?
#
loop_
_entity_poly.entity_id
_entity_poly.type
_entity_poly.pdbx_seq_one_letter_code
_entity_poly.pdbx_strand_id
1 'polypeptide(L)'
;MNIGQAIRTGRRARKLTQAEVGALAGLSRQAVAEIERDAGTIRNLHAVEKHVPISISGLPSGGDSIGQRLRSARVERALSLREAAERAGIAVNTVRQIEAGRGTVDRLQRLARVVAPGARAKAVKNGSRKRGIAVVGWVADRVRRVGDYYPSPAPVVRLLLDHEAFDRDVPILEPTVGHARVIERVLRERGFMNITCFDLHCEGDERRDFFEITEHYHTIITNPPFRLHREFIAHAKRVATHKIAMLLPLNYLTGAGRHEDIWTDSDFPLARVHVLNRGIDFIGSDPHADQFRSSQMYCCWYVFERQHRGPPTLHWINSHKHVERKGAELKVMV
;
A
#
# COMPACT_ATOMS: atom_id res chain seq x y z
N MET A 1 13.87 -17.15 -20.45
CA MET A 1 13.88 -16.08 -19.42
C MET A 1 15.17 -16.09 -18.61
N ASN A 2 15.91 -17.20 -18.57
CA ASN A 2 17.21 -17.36 -17.89
C ASN A 2 17.08 -17.23 -16.37
N ILE A 3 16.07 -17.89 -15.79
CA ILE A 3 15.77 -17.84 -14.36
C ILE A 3 16.93 -18.41 -13.54
N GLY A 4 17.42 -19.61 -13.88
CA GLY A 4 18.53 -20.25 -13.16
C GLY A 4 19.80 -19.40 -13.16
N GLN A 5 20.12 -18.76 -14.28
CA GLN A 5 21.24 -17.83 -14.38
C GLN A 5 21.05 -16.59 -13.48
N ALA A 6 19.83 -16.05 -13.41
CA ALA A 6 19.51 -14.92 -12.55
C ALA A 6 19.66 -15.27 -11.06
N ILE A 7 19.18 -16.45 -10.64
CA ILE A 7 19.36 -16.96 -9.26
C ILE A 7 20.85 -17.15 -8.95
N ARG A 8 21.60 -17.79 -9.86
CA ARG A 8 23.04 -17.99 -9.69
C ARG A 8 23.81 -16.69 -9.54
N THR A 9 23.48 -15.71 -10.37
CA THR A 9 24.07 -14.37 -10.33
C THR A 9 23.73 -13.66 -9.02
N GLY A 10 22.46 -13.72 -8.60
CA GLY A 10 21.98 -13.10 -7.36
C GLY A 10 22.59 -13.72 -6.10
N ARG A 11 22.77 -15.04 -6.10
CA ARG A 11 23.41 -15.78 -5.02
C ARG A 11 24.89 -15.41 -4.90
N ARG A 12 25.62 -15.42 -6.03
CA ARG A 12 27.04 -15.03 -6.06
C ARG A 12 27.25 -13.58 -5.63
N ALA A 13 26.38 -12.66 -6.04
CA ALA A 13 26.42 -11.26 -5.60
C ALA A 13 26.22 -11.10 -4.08
N ARG A 14 25.52 -12.06 -3.44
CA ARG A 14 25.32 -12.12 -1.98
C ARG A 14 26.39 -12.93 -1.25
N LYS A 15 27.41 -13.43 -1.96
CA LYS A 15 28.47 -14.30 -1.42
C LYS A 15 27.94 -15.57 -0.74
N LEU A 16 26.78 -16.06 -1.14
CA LEU A 16 26.20 -17.30 -0.60
C LEU A 16 26.61 -18.51 -1.45
N THR A 17 26.88 -19.62 -0.79
CA THR A 17 27.03 -20.95 -1.40
C THR A 17 25.66 -21.56 -1.70
N GLN A 18 25.62 -22.60 -2.54
CA GLN A 18 24.38 -23.33 -2.81
C GLN A 18 23.85 -24.04 -1.56
N ALA A 19 24.76 -24.46 -0.65
CA ALA A 19 24.40 -25.14 0.59
C ALA A 19 23.73 -24.17 1.58
N GLU A 20 24.27 -22.95 1.73
CA GLU A 20 23.69 -21.91 2.59
C GLU A 20 22.31 -21.46 2.09
N VAL A 21 22.14 -21.26 0.78
CA VAL A 21 20.81 -20.97 0.21
C VAL A 21 19.85 -22.14 0.42
N GLY A 22 20.34 -23.38 0.31
CA GLY A 22 19.56 -24.57 0.61
C GLY A 22 19.07 -24.57 2.05
N ALA A 23 19.98 -24.38 3.01
CA ALA A 23 19.64 -24.32 4.43
C ALA A 23 18.61 -23.22 4.74
N LEU A 24 18.79 -22.01 4.18
CA LEU A 24 17.85 -20.90 4.34
C LEU A 24 16.46 -21.21 3.77
N ALA A 25 16.40 -21.87 2.60
CA ALA A 25 15.17 -22.20 1.91
C ALA A 25 14.50 -23.51 2.38
N GLY A 26 15.11 -24.24 3.33
CA GLY A 26 14.65 -25.57 3.73
C GLY A 26 14.80 -26.62 2.63
N LEU A 27 15.84 -26.50 1.80
CA LEU A 27 16.11 -27.33 0.62
C LEU A 27 17.52 -27.93 0.66
N SER A 28 17.73 -29.03 -0.08
CA SER A 28 19.08 -29.56 -0.26
C SER A 28 19.93 -28.66 -1.16
N ARG A 29 21.26 -28.70 -0.98
CA ARG A 29 22.22 -28.04 -1.88
C ARG A 29 22.00 -28.45 -3.35
N GLN A 30 21.63 -29.71 -3.58
CA GLN A 30 21.33 -30.23 -4.91
C GLN A 30 20.08 -29.58 -5.52
N ALA A 31 19.01 -29.39 -4.74
CA ALA A 31 17.80 -28.72 -5.22
C ALA A 31 18.06 -27.28 -5.67
N VAL A 32 18.94 -26.54 -4.95
CA VAL A 32 19.40 -25.21 -5.38
C VAL A 32 20.21 -25.30 -6.69
N ALA A 33 21.10 -26.28 -6.80
CA ALA A 33 21.89 -26.49 -8.01
C ALA A 33 21.04 -26.89 -9.23
N GLU A 34 19.91 -27.57 -9.04
CA GLU A 34 18.93 -27.89 -10.08
C GLU A 34 18.16 -26.66 -10.54
N ILE A 35 17.76 -25.77 -9.63
CA ILE A 35 17.13 -24.49 -10.00
C ILE A 35 18.08 -23.63 -10.83
N GLU A 36 19.37 -23.54 -10.44
CA GLU A 36 20.37 -22.77 -11.19
C GLU A 36 20.63 -23.30 -12.60
N ARG A 37 20.28 -24.57 -12.85
CA ARG A 37 20.34 -25.24 -14.17
C ARG A 37 18.99 -25.31 -14.86
N ASP A 38 17.98 -24.60 -14.34
CA ASP A 38 16.60 -24.63 -14.84
C ASP A 38 15.89 -26.00 -14.77
N ALA A 39 16.43 -26.96 -14.03
CA ALA A 39 15.89 -28.31 -13.87
C ALA A 39 15.00 -28.50 -12.63
N GLY A 40 15.02 -27.54 -11.69
CA GLY A 40 14.26 -27.61 -10.43
C GLY A 40 12.74 -27.42 -10.59
N THR A 41 12.00 -27.58 -9.49
CA THR A 41 10.56 -27.31 -9.45
C THR A 41 10.26 -25.82 -9.22
N ILE A 42 9.09 -25.35 -9.68
CA ILE A 42 8.62 -23.97 -9.45
C ILE A 42 8.43 -23.71 -7.96
N ARG A 43 8.00 -24.72 -7.19
CA ARG A 43 7.89 -24.64 -5.73
C ARG A 43 9.24 -24.35 -5.07
N ASN A 44 10.28 -25.09 -5.46
CA ASN A 44 11.62 -24.90 -4.91
C ASN A 44 12.21 -23.56 -5.37
N LEU A 45 11.94 -23.15 -6.62
CA LEU A 45 12.30 -21.82 -7.11
C LEU A 45 11.69 -20.72 -6.24
N HIS A 46 10.41 -20.82 -5.90
CA HIS A 46 9.74 -19.85 -5.03
C HIS A 46 10.36 -19.82 -3.62
N ALA A 47 10.76 -20.96 -3.07
CA ALA A 47 11.47 -21.02 -1.79
C ALA A 47 12.84 -20.33 -1.86
N VAL A 48 13.60 -20.53 -2.96
CA VAL A 48 14.90 -19.87 -3.16
C VAL A 48 14.75 -18.37 -3.39
N GLU A 49 13.71 -17.92 -4.10
CA GLU A 49 13.45 -16.51 -4.41
C GLU A 49 13.32 -15.63 -3.15
N LYS A 50 12.79 -16.18 -2.05
CA LYS A 50 12.69 -15.47 -0.75
C LYS A 50 14.04 -15.02 -0.19
N HIS A 51 15.12 -15.71 -0.55
CA HIS A 51 16.48 -15.43 -0.08
C HIS A 51 17.38 -14.86 -1.18
N VAL A 52 17.08 -15.20 -2.43
CA VAL A 52 17.79 -14.73 -3.62
C VAL A 52 16.77 -14.15 -4.60
N PRO A 53 16.27 -12.93 -4.36
CA PRO A 53 15.21 -12.35 -5.17
C PRO A 53 15.67 -12.06 -6.60
N ILE A 54 14.76 -12.30 -7.54
CA ILE A 54 14.94 -12.01 -8.97
C ILE A 54 13.82 -11.09 -9.43
N SER A 55 14.11 -10.23 -10.40
CA SER A 55 13.11 -9.40 -11.07
C SER A 55 12.85 -9.94 -12.47
N ILE A 56 11.58 -10.09 -12.83
CA ILE A 56 11.18 -10.51 -14.18
C ILE A 56 10.48 -9.35 -14.88
N SER A 57 11.19 -8.77 -15.86
CA SER A 57 10.65 -7.77 -16.78
C SER A 57 9.97 -8.45 -17.98
N GLY A 58 9.04 -7.76 -18.64
CA GLY A 58 8.39 -8.25 -19.86
C GLY A 58 7.27 -9.27 -19.63
N LEU A 59 6.75 -9.35 -18.40
CA LEU A 59 5.50 -10.04 -18.06
C LEU A 59 4.48 -9.01 -17.53
N PRO A 60 3.21 -9.09 -17.94
CA PRO A 60 2.15 -8.20 -17.49
C PRO A 60 1.91 -8.29 -15.99
N SER A 61 1.22 -7.27 -15.48
CA SER A 61 0.73 -7.17 -14.11
C SER A 61 -0.54 -8.02 -14.00
N GLY A 62 -0.50 -9.15 -13.29
CA GLY A 62 -1.61 -10.12 -13.36
C GLY A 62 -1.60 -11.25 -12.34
N GLY A 63 -0.99 -11.06 -11.18
CA GLY A 63 -1.00 -12.04 -10.08
C GLY A 63 0.33 -12.10 -9.33
N ASP A 64 0.31 -12.76 -8.16
CA ASP A 64 1.42 -12.83 -7.22
C ASP A 64 2.52 -13.81 -7.65
N SER A 65 2.20 -14.73 -8.56
CA SER A 65 3.13 -15.75 -9.05
C SER A 65 3.51 -15.58 -10.52
N ILE A 66 4.70 -16.07 -10.89
CA ILE A 66 5.18 -16.14 -12.27
C ILE A 66 4.17 -16.89 -13.16
N GLY A 67 3.54 -17.94 -12.63
CA GLY A 67 2.52 -18.73 -13.34
C GLY A 67 1.28 -17.91 -13.72
N GLN A 68 0.73 -17.14 -12.77
CA GLN A 68 -0.41 -16.27 -13.03
C GLN A 68 -0.06 -15.16 -14.04
N ARG A 69 1.12 -14.57 -13.93
CA ARG A 69 1.58 -13.56 -14.89
C ARG A 69 1.77 -14.13 -16.30
N LEU A 70 2.21 -15.39 -16.42
CA LEU A 70 2.26 -16.11 -17.70
C LEU A 70 0.86 -16.41 -18.25
N ARG A 71 -0.12 -16.72 -17.39
CA ARG A 71 -1.53 -16.85 -17.78
C ARG A 71 -2.05 -15.56 -18.37
N SER A 72 -1.82 -14.42 -17.71
CA SER A 72 -2.22 -13.11 -18.22
C SER A 72 -1.56 -12.82 -19.56
N ALA A 73 -0.25 -13.05 -19.70
CA ALA A 73 0.46 -12.90 -20.97
C ALA A 73 -0.11 -13.79 -22.08
N ARG A 74 -0.54 -15.01 -21.76
CA ARG A 74 -1.19 -15.92 -22.72
C ARG A 74 -2.54 -15.37 -23.18
N VAL A 75 -3.37 -14.92 -22.24
CA VAL A 75 -4.72 -14.39 -22.50
C VAL A 75 -4.66 -13.10 -23.30
N GLU A 76 -3.75 -12.18 -22.95
CA GLU A 76 -3.55 -10.91 -23.69
C GLU A 76 -3.16 -11.12 -25.15
N ARG A 77 -2.52 -12.27 -25.47
CA ARG A 77 -2.16 -12.66 -26.83
C ARG A 77 -3.21 -13.52 -27.52
N ALA A 78 -4.39 -13.65 -26.92
CA ALA A 78 -5.51 -14.46 -27.41
C ALA A 78 -5.14 -15.93 -27.68
N LEU A 79 -4.18 -16.50 -26.93
CA LEU A 79 -3.79 -17.90 -27.10
C LEU A 79 -4.60 -18.80 -26.18
N SER A 80 -5.21 -19.84 -26.74
CA SER A 80 -5.80 -20.93 -25.95
C SER A 80 -4.70 -21.74 -25.23
N LEU A 81 -5.11 -22.53 -24.22
CA LEU A 81 -4.20 -23.46 -23.55
C LEU A 81 -3.59 -24.47 -24.53
N ARG A 82 -4.34 -24.89 -25.55
CA ARG A 82 -3.91 -25.87 -26.55
C ARG A 82 -2.86 -25.27 -27.49
N GLU A 83 -3.11 -24.08 -28.02
CA GLU A 83 -2.17 -23.39 -28.92
C GLU A 83 -0.86 -23.03 -28.19
N ALA A 84 -0.95 -22.56 -26.95
CA ALA A 84 0.24 -22.27 -26.15
C ALA A 84 1.05 -23.54 -25.85
N ALA A 85 0.38 -24.66 -25.58
CA ALA A 85 1.01 -25.95 -25.33
C ALA A 85 1.73 -26.50 -26.57
N GLU A 86 1.06 -26.46 -27.73
CA GLU A 86 1.59 -26.89 -29.01
C GLU A 86 2.83 -26.07 -29.40
N ARG A 87 2.73 -24.73 -29.35
CA ARG A 87 3.85 -23.82 -29.66
C ARG A 87 5.02 -23.96 -28.68
N ALA A 88 4.76 -24.35 -27.43
CA ALA A 88 5.80 -24.55 -26.42
C ALA A 88 6.37 -25.98 -26.41
N GLY A 89 5.81 -26.90 -27.20
CA GLY A 89 6.21 -28.31 -27.23
C GLY A 89 6.00 -29.02 -25.89
N ILE A 90 4.90 -28.73 -25.18
CA ILE A 90 4.54 -29.32 -23.89
C ILE A 90 3.08 -29.74 -23.87
N ALA A 91 2.70 -30.65 -22.96
CA ALA A 91 1.31 -31.08 -22.84
C ALA A 91 0.39 -29.95 -22.33
N VAL A 92 -0.88 -29.92 -22.76
CA VAL A 92 -1.87 -28.92 -22.33
C VAL A 92 -2.03 -28.87 -20.80
N ASN A 93 -2.05 -30.03 -20.15
CA ASN A 93 -2.12 -30.11 -18.69
C ASN A 93 -0.86 -29.51 -18.02
N THR A 94 0.31 -29.58 -18.67
CA THR A 94 1.54 -28.95 -18.17
C THR A 94 1.40 -27.43 -18.16
N VAL A 95 0.80 -26.82 -19.20
CA VAL A 95 0.52 -25.37 -19.21
C VAL A 95 -0.37 -25.00 -18.03
N ARG A 96 -1.46 -25.75 -17.79
CA ARG A 96 -2.35 -25.53 -16.65
C ARG A 96 -1.64 -25.63 -15.31
N GLN A 97 -0.74 -26.61 -15.13
CA GLN A 97 0.04 -26.74 -13.91
C GLN A 97 0.99 -25.55 -13.72
N ILE A 98 1.67 -25.10 -14.77
CA ILE A 98 2.58 -23.94 -14.71
C ILE A 98 1.82 -22.68 -14.31
N GLU A 99 0.65 -22.43 -14.91
CA GLU A 99 -0.18 -21.27 -14.59
C GLU A 99 -0.69 -21.28 -13.13
N ALA A 100 -0.83 -22.46 -12.55
CA ALA A 100 -1.15 -22.66 -11.14
C ALA A 100 0.09 -22.67 -10.21
N GLY A 101 1.28 -22.34 -10.72
CA GLY A 101 2.52 -22.29 -9.94
C GLY A 101 3.17 -23.66 -9.67
N ARG A 102 2.80 -24.70 -10.42
CA ARG A 102 3.28 -26.09 -10.26
C ARG A 102 4.04 -26.58 -11.50
N GLY A 103 4.94 -27.54 -11.32
CA GLY A 103 5.77 -28.09 -12.38
C GLY A 103 7.24 -27.67 -12.29
N THR A 104 7.95 -27.77 -13.41
CA THR A 104 9.42 -27.56 -13.49
C THR A 104 9.76 -26.22 -14.11
N VAL A 105 10.90 -25.65 -13.72
CA VAL A 105 11.41 -24.38 -14.26
C VAL A 105 11.67 -24.46 -15.77
N ASP A 106 12.18 -25.58 -16.30
CA ASP A 106 12.37 -25.79 -17.74
C ASP A 106 11.07 -25.59 -18.53
N ARG A 107 10.02 -26.34 -18.18
CA ARG A 107 8.71 -26.25 -18.83
C ARG A 107 8.10 -24.85 -18.71
N LEU A 108 8.28 -24.18 -17.56
CA LEU A 108 7.89 -22.77 -17.39
C LEU A 108 8.64 -21.86 -18.35
N GLN A 109 9.94 -22.06 -18.56
CA GLN A 109 10.72 -21.28 -19.51
C GLN A 109 10.28 -21.53 -20.95
N ARG A 110 9.92 -22.77 -21.33
CA ARG A 110 9.36 -23.09 -22.65
C ARG A 110 8.07 -22.34 -22.90
N LEU A 111 7.13 -22.38 -21.94
CA LEU A 111 5.87 -21.63 -22.04
C LEU A 111 6.14 -20.13 -22.18
N ALA A 112 7.05 -19.57 -21.37
CA ALA A 112 7.38 -18.16 -21.41
C ALA A 112 7.98 -17.71 -22.74
N ARG A 113 8.76 -18.54 -23.44
CA ARG A 113 9.27 -18.18 -24.78
C ARG A 113 8.14 -17.94 -25.78
N VAL A 114 7.00 -18.61 -25.62
CA VAL A 114 5.83 -18.46 -26.49
C VAL A 114 4.98 -17.26 -26.06
N VAL A 115 4.57 -17.23 -24.79
CA VAL A 115 3.58 -16.24 -24.34
C VAL A 115 4.22 -14.88 -24.02
N ALA A 116 5.50 -14.86 -23.65
CA ALA A 116 6.24 -13.67 -23.27
C ALA A 116 7.71 -13.72 -23.75
N PRO A 117 7.98 -13.70 -25.06
CA PRO A 117 9.32 -13.83 -25.64
C PRO A 117 10.28 -12.71 -25.20
N GLY A 118 9.74 -11.54 -24.83
CA GLY A 118 10.50 -10.42 -24.26
C GLY A 118 10.84 -10.58 -22.77
N ALA A 119 10.29 -11.60 -22.08
CA ALA A 119 10.48 -11.74 -20.65
C ALA A 119 11.92 -12.13 -20.30
N ARG A 120 12.50 -11.45 -19.31
CA ARG A 120 13.88 -11.65 -18.86
C ARG A 120 13.94 -11.61 -17.34
N ALA A 121 14.59 -12.61 -16.74
CA ALA A 121 14.91 -12.62 -15.33
C ALA A 121 16.28 -11.98 -15.10
N LYS A 122 16.39 -11.12 -14.09
CA LYS A 122 17.64 -10.53 -13.64
C LYS A 122 17.79 -10.68 -12.13
N ALA A 123 19.01 -10.92 -11.68
CA ALA A 123 19.34 -10.86 -10.27
C ALA A 123 19.04 -9.48 -9.72
N VAL A 124 18.33 -9.40 -8.60
CA VAL A 124 18.26 -8.16 -7.84
C VAL A 124 19.63 -7.97 -7.19
N LYS A 125 20.42 -7.02 -7.71
CA LYS A 125 21.75 -6.69 -7.18
C LYS A 125 21.63 -6.37 -5.69
N ASN A 126 22.65 -6.72 -4.91
CA ASN A 126 22.90 -6.05 -3.63
C ASN A 126 23.25 -4.58 -3.94
N GLY A 127 22.25 -3.78 -4.30
CA GLY A 127 22.14 -2.55 -3.54
C GLY A 127 22.00 -3.03 -2.10
N SER A 128 22.64 -2.32 -1.18
CA SER A 128 21.96 -1.96 0.06
C SER A 128 20.45 -2.29 -0.09
N ARG A 129 19.84 -3.01 0.88
CA ARG A 129 18.52 -2.54 1.29
C ARG A 129 18.68 -1.03 1.18
N LYS A 130 17.95 -0.34 0.32
CA LYS A 130 17.81 1.08 0.54
C LYS A 130 17.30 1.09 2.01
N ARG A 131 18.23 1.24 2.97
CA ARG A 131 18.30 2.40 3.80
C ARG A 131 18.42 3.56 2.78
N GLY A 132 17.44 3.95 1.97
CA GLY A 132 16.04 3.95 2.32
C GLY A 132 15.97 4.24 3.80
N ILE A 133 16.59 5.37 4.22
CA ILE A 133 15.82 6.25 5.10
C ILE A 133 14.42 6.07 4.56
N ALA A 134 13.61 5.32 5.32
CA ALA A 134 12.26 5.05 4.90
C ALA A 134 11.70 6.46 4.81
N VAL A 135 11.68 7.02 3.61
CA VAL A 135 10.77 8.07 3.28
C VAL A 135 9.47 7.34 3.51
N VAL A 136 8.86 7.66 4.64
CA VAL A 136 7.70 7.01 5.25
C VAL A 136 6.63 6.93 4.17
N GLY A 137 6.60 5.85 3.42
CA GLY A 137 5.97 5.83 2.11
C GLY A 137 6.42 4.60 1.35
N TRP A 138 5.55 3.59 1.36
CA TRP A 138 5.64 2.40 0.51
C TRP A 138 6.70 1.37 0.88
N VAL A 139 6.44 0.58 1.93
CA VAL A 139 6.94 -0.80 1.98
C VAL A 139 6.08 -1.63 1.02
N ALA A 140 6.69 -2.09 -0.07
CA ALA A 140 6.04 -2.71 -1.22
C ALA A 140 5.56 -4.16 -1.00
N ASP A 141 5.23 -4.58 0.22
CA ASP A 141 4.90 -6.00 0.50
C ASP A 141 3.81 -6.24 1.56
N ARG A 142 2.98 -5.23 1.85
CA ARG A 142 1.63 -5.51 2.36
C ARG A 142 0.68 -5.38 1.18
N VAL A 143 -0.05 -6.43 0.85
CA VAL A 143 -1.20 -6.36 -0.07
C VAL A 143 -2.04 -5.17 0.40
N ARG A 144 -2.11 -4.11 -0.43
CA ARG A 144 -2.94 -2.96 -0.12
C ARG A 144 -4.38 -3.44 -0.02
N ARG A 145 -5.14 -2.91 0.94
CA ARG A 145 -6.54 -3.30 1.09
C ARG A 145 -7.33 -2.93 -0.16
N VAL A 146 -8.35 -3.73 -0.47
CA VAL A 146 -9.32 -3.42 -1.52
C VAL A 146 -9.88 -2.02 -1.25
N GLY A 147 -9.93 -1.18 -2.29
CA GLY A 147 -10.39 0.21 -2.16
C GLY A 147 -9.46 1.16 -1.38
N ASP A 148 -8.24 0.72 -1.00
CA ASP A 148 -7.33 1.52 -0.15
C ASP A 148 -7.94 1.88 1.22
N TYR A 149 -8.80 1.02 1.75
CA TYR A 149 -9.55 1.23 3.00
C TYR A 149 -8.67 1.11 4.26
N TYR A 150 -8.48 2.23 4.96
CA TYR A 150 -7.75 2.32 6.22
C TYR A 150 -8.55 3.14 7.25
N PRO A 151 -9.29 2.50 8.18
CA PRO A 151 -10.09 3.22 9.15
C PRO A 151 -9.19 4.02 10.11
N SER A 152 -9.50 5.30 10.30
CA SER A 152 -8.82 6.17 11.26
C SER A 152 -9.04 5.64 12.68
N PRO A 153 -8.00 5.45 13.52
CA PRO A 153 -8.24 5.14 14.92
C PRO A 153 -8.94 6.30 15.64
N ALA A 154 -9.96 6.00 16.45
CA ALA A 154 -10.76 7.00 17.17
C ALA A 154 -9.91 7.99 18.01
N PRO A 155 -8.84 7.58 18.70
CA PRO A 155 -7.97 8.52 19.42
C PRO A 155 -7.31 9.54 18.51
N VAL A 156 -6.99 9.19 17.27
CA VAL A 156 -6.37 10.09 16.29
C VAL A 156 -7.35 11.18 15.84
N VAL A 157 -8.63 10.84 15.70
CA VAL A 157 -9.70 11.80 15.39
C VAL A 157 -10.01 12.68 16.60
N ARG A 158 -10.08 12.11 17.82
CA ARG A 158 -10.27 12.89 19.05
C ARG A 158 -9.17 13.92 19.26
N LEU A 159 -7.91 13.53 18.99
CA LEU A 159 -6.78 14.46 19.06
C LEU A 159 -6.87 15.61 18.05
N LEU A 160 -7.46 15.41 16.87
CA LEU A 160 -7.75 16.54 15.98
C LEU A 160 -8.69 17.54 16.67
N LEU A 161 -9.79 17.04 17.22
CA LEU A 161 -10.84 17.87 17.83
C LEU A 161 -10.40 18.52 19.15
N ASP A 162 -9.35 18.00 19.79
CA ASP A 162 -8.72 18.60 20.97
C ASP A 162 -7.78 19.77 20.62
N HIS A 163 -7.27 19.81 19.39
CA HIS A 163 -6.22 20.73 18.95
C HIS A 163 -6.62 21.69 17.82
N GLU A 164 -7.77 21.45 17.18
CA GLU A 164 -8.33 22.28 16.12
C GLU A 164 -9.80 22.58 16.39
N ALA A 165 -10.16 23.86 16.29
CA ALA A 165 -11.54 24.30 16.47
C ALA A 165 -12.35 24.10 15.18
N PHE A 166 -13.55 23.55 15.33
CA PHE A 166 -14.55 23.41 14.28
C PHE A 166 -15.91 23.84 14.81
N ASP A 167 -16.70 24.48 13.95
CA ASP A 167 -18.08 24.81 14.26
C ASP A 167 -18.94 23.54 14.22
N ARG A 168 -19.81 23.36 15.21
CA ARG A 168 -20.56 22.10 15.40
C ARG A 168 -21.88 22.04 14.65
N ASP A 169 -22.45 23.20 14.36
CA ASP A 169 -23.81 23.35 13.81
C ASP A 169 -23.80 23.59 12.28
N VAL A 170 -22.61 23.57 11.66
CA VAL A 170 -22.43 23.77 10.22
C VAL A 170 -22.43 22.43 9.46
N PRO A 171 -22.71 22.42 8.15
CA PRO A 171 -22.59 21.22 7.33
C PRO A 171 -21.15 20.68 7.30
N ILE A 172 -20.96 19.45 7.78
CA ILE A 172 -19.70 18.71 7.74
C ILE A 172 -19.79 17.53 6.79
N LEU A 173 -18.74 17.30 6.01
CA LEU A 173 -18.62 16.17 5.10
C LEU A 173 -17.48 15.22 5.48
N GLU A 174 -17.78 13.92 5.51
CA GLU A 174 -16.82 12.81 5.48
C GLU A 174 -17.09 11.93 4.23
N PRO A 175 -16.37 12.11 3.11
CA PRO A 175 -16.68 11.47 1.84
C PRO A 175 -15.96 10.13 1.63
N THR A 176 -15.42 9.55 2.70
CA THR A 176 -14.68 8.27 2.70
C THR A 176 -14.99 7.50 3.98
N VAL A 177 -16.27 7.47 4.36
CA VAL A 177 -16.70 7.03 5.70
C VAL A 177 -16.30 5.58 5.99
N GLY A 178 -16.30 4.75 4.93
CA GLY A 178 -16.08 3.32 4.98
C GLY A 178 -16.97 2.60 6.02
N HIS A 179 -16.71 1.31 6.23
CA HIS A 179 -17.58 0.49 7.08
C HIS A 179 -17.44 0.77 8.59
N ALA A 180 -16.28 1.26 9.05
CA ALA A 180 -16.06 1.52 10.47
C ALA A 180 -16.62 2.87 10.94
N ARG A 181 -16.88 3.82 10.02
CA ARG A 181 -17.54 5.11 10.32
C ARG A 181 -16.94 5.87 11.50
N VAL A 182 -15.61 5.81 11.65
CA VAL A 182 -14.96 6.24 12.90
C VAL A 182 -15.00 7.75 13.06
N ILE A 183 -14.74 8.52 12.00
CA ILE A 183 -14.75 9.98 12.09
C ILE A 183 -16.17 10.45 12.38
N GLU A 184 -17.19 9.98 11.64
CA GLU A 184 -18.60 10.26 11.93
C GLU A 184 -18.94 10.00 13.41
N ARG A 185 -18.62 8.80 13.92
CA ARG A 185 -18.93 8.44 15.30
C ARG A 185 -18.26 9.37 16.30
N VAL A 186 -16.97 9.67 16.12
CA VAL A 186 -16.24 10.58 17.02
C VAL A 186 -16.78 12.01 16.94
N LEU A 187 -17.19 12.47 15.75
CA LEU A 187 -17.84 13.76 15.58
C LEU A 187 -19.18 13.78 16.34
N ARG A 188 -20.03 12.76 16.20
CA ARG A 188 -21.29 12.67 16.97
C ARG A 188 -21.04 12.65 18.49
N GLU A 189 -20.04 11.90 18.96
CA GLU A 189 -19.62 11.88 20.38
C GLU A 189 -19.21 13.28 20.90
N ARG A 190 -18.71 14.16 20.01
CA ARG A 190 -18.30 15.53 20.32
C ARG A 190 -19.40 16.58 20.08
N GLY A 191 -20.62 16.14 19.78
CA GLY A 191 -21.80 16.99 19.62
C GLY A 191 -21.92 17.65 18.25
N PHE A 192 -21.25 17.12 17.22
CA PHE A 192 -21.48 17.53 15.84
C PHE A 192 -22.71 16.78 15.31
N MET A 193 -23.69 17.52 14.81
CA MET A 193 -25.00 16.95 14.44
C MET A 193 -25.24 16.91 12.93
N ASN A 194 -24.76 17.92 12.20
CA ASN A 194 -24.96 18.08 10.76
C ASN A 194 -23.81 17.46 9.95
N ILE A 195 -23.78 16.13 9.92
CA ILE A 195 -22.72 15.35 9.27
C ILE A 195 -23.30 14.56 8.10
N THR A 196 -22.76 14.78 6.91
CA THR A 196 -23.01 13.95 5.73
C THR A 196 -21.85 13.00 5.51
N CYS A 197 -22.16 11.72 5.32
CA CYS A 197 -21.20 10.65 5.11
C CYS A 197 -21.55 9.84 3.86
N PHE A 198 -20.54 9.47 3.07
CA PHE A 198 -20.68 8.51 1.98
C PHE A 198 -19.32 7.92 1.62
N ASP A 199 -19.30 6.89 0.78
CA ASP A 199 -18.07 6.28 0.25
C ASP A 199 -18.36 5.63 -1.11
N LEU A 200 -17.35 5.53 -1.97
CA LEU A 200 -17.44 4.86 -3.28
C LEU A 200 -17.83 3.37 -3.15
N HIS A 201 -17.49 2.76 -2.01
CA HIS A 201 -17.69 1.35 -1.72
C HIS A 201 -18.83 1.04 -0.73
N CYS A 202 -19.59 2.05 -0.30
CA CYS A 202 -20.81 1.85 0.48
C CYS A 202 -21.94 1.20 -0.34
N GLU A 203 -23.06 0.90 0.31
CA GLU A 203 -24.28 0.38 -0.31
C GLU A 203 -25.40 1.44 -0.25
N GLY A 204 -26.41 1.30 -1.12
CA GLY A 204 -27.57 2.20 -1.14
C GLY A 204 -27.21 3.65 -1.45
N ASP A 205 -27.93 4.58 -0.82
CA ASP A 205 -27.82 6.03 -1.07
C ASP A 205 -26.47 6.63 -0.61
N GLU A 206 -25.74 5.95 0.26
CA GLU A 206 -24.39 6.35 0.70
C GLU A 206 -23.30 5.89 -0.29
N ARG A 207 -23.65 5.16 -1.37
CA ARG A 207 -22.69 4.82 -2.42
C ARG A 207 -22.51 5.98 -3.40
N ARG A 208 -21.50 6.80 -3.17
CA ARG A 208 -21.23 8.01 -3.99
C ARG A 208 -19.74 8.17 -4.26
N ASP A 209 -19.40 8.63 -5.47
CA ASP A 209 -18.03 9.06 -5.77
C ASP A 209 -17.84 10.51 -5.30
N PHE A 210 -16.82 10.74 -4.46
CA PHE A 210 -16.46 12.07 -4.00
C PHE A 210 -16.20 13.03 -5.16
N PHE A 211 -15.59 12.59 -6.26
CA PHE A 211 -15.23 13.46 -7.37
C PHE A 211 -16.41 13.91 -8.24
N GLU A 212 -17.57 13.28 -8.07
CA GLU A 212 -18.80 13.59 -8.82
C GLU A 212 -19.71 14.57 -8.09
N ILE A 213 -19.48 14.82 -6.80
CA ILE A 213 -20.31 15.74 -6.03
C ILE A 213 -20.08 17.19 -6.50
N THR A 214 -21.13 17.99 -6.39
CA THR A 214 -21.08 19.43 -6.69
C THR A 214 -21.67 20.27 -5.56
N GLU A 215 -22.24 19.62 -4.55
CA GLU A 215 -22.76 20.27 -3.35
C GLU A 215 -21.64 20.88 -2.51
N HIS A 216 -21.96 21.97 -1.83
CA HIS A 216 -21.04 22.68 -0.98
C HIS A 216 -21.22 22.32 0.50
N TYR A 217 -20.10 22.19 1.20
CA TYR A 217 -20.07 21.91 2.63
C TYR A 217 -19.20 22.94 3.34
N HIS A 218 -19.55 23.29 4.57
CA HIS A 218 -18.75 24.26 5.32
C HIS A 218 -17.38 23.68 5.66
N THR A 219 -17.37 22.44 6.13
CA THR A 219 -16.15 21.78 6.58
C THR A 219 -16.06 20.35 6.05
N ILE A 220 -14.87 19.91 5.67
CA ILE A 220 -14.58 18.51 5.33
C ILE A 220 -13.60 17.95 6.35
N ILE A 221 -13.92 16.81 6.96
CA ILE A 221 -13.02 16.10 7.88
C ILE A 221 -12.94 14.64 7.42
N THR A 222 -11.75 14.20 6.99
CA THR A 222 -11.63 12.89 6.33
C THR A 222 -10.22 12.28 6.43
N ASN A 223 -10.14 10.97 6.24
CA ASN A 223 -8.91 10.24 5.98
C ASN A 223 -8.99 9.68 4.55
N PRO A 224 -8.51 10.44 3.54
CA PRO A 224 -8.68 10.08 2.15
C PRO A 224 -7.84 8.85 1.74
N PRO A 225 -8.18 8.16 0.63
CA PRO A 225 -7.38 7.06 0.12
C PRO A 225 -5.96 7.53 -0.24
N PHE A 226 -4.96 6.77 0.19
CA PHE A 226 -3.53 7.10 0.12
C PHE A 226 -3.02 7.32 -1.30
N ARG A 227 -3.71 6.75 -2.30
CA ARG A 227 -3.37 6.90 -3.72
C ARG A 227 -3.82 8.21 -4.35
N LEU A 228 -4.78 8.92 -3.77
CA LEU A 228 -5.51 10.00 -4.45
C LEU A 228 -5.46 11.32 -3.68
N HIS A 229 -4.51 11.50 -2.75
CA HIS A 229 -4.47 12.70 -1.90
C HIS A 229 -4.48 14.02 -2.68
N ARG A 230 -3.75 14.11 -3.81
CA ARG A 230 -3.63 15.37 -4.56
C ARG A 230 -4.98 15.74 -5.18
N GLU A 231 -5.62 14.76 -5.80
CA GLU A 231 -6.94 14.86 -6.41
C GLU A 231 -8.01 15.16 -5.34
N PHE A 232 -7.96 14.47 -4.19
CA PHE A 232 -8.86 14.71 -3.06
C PHE A 232 -8.74 16.13 -2.53
N ILE A 233 -7.52 16.65 -2.33
CA ILE A 233 -7.32 18.02 -1.86
C ILE A 233 -7.85 19.01 -2.89
N ALA A 234 -7.53 18.83 -4.18
CA ALA A 234 -8.00 19.72 -5.24
C ALA A 234 -9.52 19.73 -5.34
N HIS A 235 -10.18 18.58 -5.23
CA HIS A 235 -11.65 18.52 -5.23
C HIS A 235 -12.24 19.10 -3.94
N ALA A 236 -11.70 18.76 -2.77
CA ALA A 236 -12.14 19.28 -1.49
C ALA A 236 -12.10 20.81 -1.43
N LYS A 237 -11.07 21.44 -2.00
CA LYS A 237 -10.97 22.90 -2.11
C LYS A 237 -12.05 23.54 -2.98
N ARG A 238 -12.64 22.79 -3.93
CA ARG A 238 -13.78 23.26 -4.74
C ARG A 238 -15.11 23.19 -4.00
N VAL A 239 -15.31 22.16 -3.19
CA VAL A 239 -16.61 21.89 -2.55
C VAL A 239 -16.69 22.42 -1.11
N ALA A 240 -15.56 22.54 -0.41
CA ALA A 240 -15.53 23.18 0.91
C ALA A 240 -15.63 24.71 0.79
N THR A 241 -16.39 25.34 1.68
CA THR A 241 -16.52 26.81 1.69
C THR A 241 -15.64 27.49 2.74
N HIS A 242 -15.22 26.75 3.78
CA HIS A 242 -14.47 27.33 4.90
C HIS A 242 -13.20 26.54 5.27
N LYS A 243 -13.31 25.26 5.65
CA LYS A 243 -12.21 24.50 6.26
C LYS A 243 -12.13 23.05 5.78
N ILE A 244 -10.91 22.52 5.64
CA ILE A 244 -10.66 21.11 5.28
C ILE A 244 -9.63 20.56 6.27
N ALA A 245 -9.93 19.42 6.90
CA ALA A 245 -8.99 18.67 7.72
C ALA A 245 -8.82 17.26 7.13
N MET A 246 -7.60 16.94 6.69
CA MET A 246 -7.27 15.63 6.11
C MET A 246 -6.14 14.95 6.87
N LEU A 247 -6.32 13.68 7.22
CA LEU A 247 -5.26 12.87 7.80
C LEU A 247 -4.34 12.34 6.69
N LEU A 248 -3.13 12.87 6.57
CA LEU A 248 -2.19 12.49 5.52
C LEU A 248 -0.82 12.09 6.11
N PRO A 249 0.00 11.30 5.40
CA PRO A 249 1.37 10.98 5.80
C PRO A 249 2.24 12.23 6.04
N LEU A 250 3.13 12.22 7.03
CA LEU A 250 4.04 13.33 7.33
C LEU A 250 4.93 13.73 6.15
N ASN A 251 5.39 12.75 5.37
CA ASN A 251 6.17 13.01 4.16
C ASN A 251 5.32 13.65 3.03
N TYR A 252 4.03 13.90 3.26
CA TYR A 252 3.18 14.60 2.32
C TYR A 252 3.56 16.09 2.18
N LEU A 253 4.29 16.67 3.15
CA LEU A 253 4.79 18.06 3.12
C LEU A 253 5.77 18.40 1.99
N THR A 254 6.36 17.41 1.31
CA THR A 254 7.45 17.64 0.34
C THR A 254 7.01 17.38 -1.10
N GLY A 255 7.88 17.46 -2.11
CA GLY A 255 7.60 16.99 -3.48
C GLY A 255 7.13 18.07 -4.45
N ALA A 256 7.76 18.09 -5.63
CA ALA A 256 7.67 19.19 -6.59
C ALA A 256 6.24 19.51 -7.05
N GLY A 257 5.46 18.51 -7.52
CA GLY A 257 4.09 18.78 -7.98
C GLY A 257 3.21 19.37 -6.87
N ARG A 258 3.30 18.85 -5.65
CA ARG A 258 2.49 19.36 -4.51
C ARG A 258 2.82 20.81 -4.15
N HIS A 259 4.05 21.25 -4.39
CA HIS A 259 4.42 22.64 -4.20
C HIS A 259 3.54 23.56 -5.03
N GLU A 260 3.43 23.28 -6.33
CA GLU A 260 2.69 24.09 -7.29
C GLU A 260 1.16 23.96 -7.12
N ASP A 261 0.64 22.75 -6.89
CA ASP A 261 -0.83 22.56 -6.90
C ASP A 261 -1.51 22.77 -5.54
N ILE A 262 -0.75 22.64 -4.45
CA ILE A 262 -1.33 22.59 -3.10
C ILE A 262 -0.79 23.69 -2.21
N TRP A 263 0.54 23.85 -2.16
CA TRP A 263 1.20 24.71 -1.17
C TRP A 263 1.26 26.18 -1.57
N THR A 264 1.21 26.49 -2.86
CA THR A 264 1.19 27.87 -3.38
C THR A 264 -0.21 28.44 -3.59
N ASP A 265 -1.27 27.69 -3.31
CA ASP A 265 -2.66 28.16 -3.38
C ASP A 265 -2.93 29.23 -2.31
N SER A 266 -3.29 30.44 -2.74
CA SER A 266 -3.63 31.57 -1.87
C SER A 266 -5.11 31.71 -1.55
N ASP A 267 -5.98 31.06 -2.33
CA ASP A 267 -7.44 31.14 -2.15
C ASP A 267 -7.90 30.16 -1.07
N PHE A 268 -7.28 28.98 -1.02
CA PHE A 268 -7.52 27.96 0.01
C PHE A 268 -6.19 27.42 0.56
N PRO A 269 -5.41 28.28 1.25
CA PRO A 269 -4.06 27.94 1.67
C PRO A 269 -4.05 26.89 2.79
N LEU A 270 -2.91 26.20 2.90
CA LEU A 270 -2.60 25.42 4.10
C LEU A 270 -2.43 26.38 5.27
N ALA A 271 -3.18 26.17 6.34
CA ALA A 271 -3.17 27.03 7.53
C ALA A 271 -2.38 26.40 8.68
N ARG A 272 -2.62 25.11 8.94
CA ARG A 272 -2.05 24.40 10.09
C ARG A 272 -1.72 22.95 9.74
N VAL A 273 -0.67 22.43 10.36
CA VAL A 273 -0.30 21.01 10.29
C VAL A 273 -0.10 20.50 11.71
N HIS A 274 -0.95 19.56 12.11
CA HIS A 274 -0.91 18.94 13.43
C HIS A 274 -0.20 17.59 13.34
N VAL A 275 1.06 17.54 13.78
CA VAL A 275 1.96 16.40 13.66
C VAL A 275 1.78 15.45 14.84
N LEU A 276 1.39 14.20 14.58
CA LEU A 276 1.30 13.17 15.62
C LEU A 276 2.69 12.60 15.89
N ASN A 277 3.12 12.62 17.16
CA ASN A 277 4.48 12.20 17.53
C ASN A 277 4.70 10.67 17.57
N ARG A 278 3.70 9.86 17.21
CA ARG A 278 3.78 8.39 17.10
C ARG A 278 3.13 7.94 15.78
N GLY A 279 3.79 7.02 15.08
CA GLY A 279 3.23 6.43 13.87
C GLY A 279 2.04 5.51 14.17
N ILE A 280 1.09 5.44 13.24
CA ILE A 280 -0.23 4.83 13.38
C ILE A 280 -0.30 3.50 12.62
N ASP A 281 -0.76 2.42 13.24
CA ASP A 281 -1.18 1.21 12.55
C ASP A 281 -2.69 1.28 12.23
N PHE A 282 -3.03 1.40 10.95
CA PHE A 282 -4.43 1.43 10.48
C PHE A 282 -5.05 0.04 10.27
N ILE A 283 -4.27 -1.03 10.44
CA ILE A 283 -4.66 -2.39 10.04
C ILE A 283 -4.82 -3.29 11.26
N GLY A 284 -3.88 -3.19 12.20
CA GLY A 284 -3.68 -4.18 13.26
C GLY A 284 -4.41 -3.94 14.57
N SER A 285 -5.18 -2.86 14.69
CA SER A 285 -5.94 -2.48 15.90
C SER A 285 -7.42 -2.30 15.59
N ASP A 286 -8.28 -2.52 16.59
CA ASP A 286 -9.67 -2.07 16.55
C ASP A 286 -9.69 -0.54 16.39
N PRO A 287 -10.29 0.00 15.32
CA PRO A 287 -10.28 1.44 15.08
C PRO A 287 -11.12 2.23 16.10
N HIS A 288 -11.99 1.59 16.89
CA HIS A 288 -12.76 2.25 17.95
C HIS A 288 -12.12 2.18 19.34
N ALA A 289 -11.04 1.43 19.51
CA ALA A 289 -10.35 1.33 20.78
C ALA A 289 -9.75 2.68 21.23
N ASP A 290 -9.62 2.89 22.54
CA ASP A 290 -9.02 4.10 23.11
C ASP A 290 -7.51 4.21 22.90
N GLN A 291 -6.89 3.12 22.44
CA GLN A 291 -5.49 3.03 22.06
C GLN A 291 -5.33 2.40 20.68
N PHE A 292 -4.23 2.72 20.01
CA PHE A 292 -3.85 2.15 18.73
C PHE A 292 -2.44 1.59 18.78
N ARG A 293 -2.14 0.64 17.88
CA ARG A 293 -0.79 0.11 17.74
C ARG A 293 0.10 1.08 17.00
N SER A 294 1.35 1.22 17.46
CA SER A 294 2.30 2.08 16.77
C SER A 294 2.91 1.39 15.53
N SER A 295 3.06 2.15 14.45
CA SER A 295 3.73 1.71 13.22
C SER A 295 4.80 2.71 12.76
N GLN A 296 5.41 2.46 11.60
CA GLN A 296 6.34 3.40 10.94
C GLN A 296 5.61 4.44 10.08
N MET A 297 4.28 4.41 9.99
CA MET A 297 3.47 5.38 9.25
C MET A 297 3.18 6.60 10.14
N TYR A 298 3.98 7.64 10.01
CA TYR A 298 3.74 8.92 10.66
C TYR A 298 2.75 9.74 9.82
N CYS A 299 1.70 10.23 10.46
CA CYS A 299 0.68 11.07 9.82
C CYS A 299 0.54 12.40 10.56
N CYS A 300 -0.05 13.37 9.85
CA CYS A 300 -0.45 14.65 10.39
C CYS A 300 -1.90 14.94 9.96
N TRP A 301 -2.59 15.78 10.72
CA TRP A 301 -3.77 16.45 10.20
C TRP A 301 -3.36 17.73 9.47
N TYR A 302 -3.70 17.82 8.19
CA TYR A 302 -3.46 18.99 7.35
C TYR A 302 -4.75 19.80 7.32
N VAL A 303 -4.67 21.03 7.82
CA VAL A 303 -5.80 21.95 7.89
C VAL A 303 -5.61 23.04 6.84
N PHE A 304 -6.49 23.06 5.86
CA PHE A 304 -6.62 24.16 4.90
C PHE A 304 -7.78 25.04 5.34
N GLU A 305 -7.64 26.35 5.16
CA GLU A 305 -8.66 27.32 5.58
C GLU A 305 -8.68 28.53 4.64
N ARG A 306 -9.83 28.78 4.03
CA ARG A 306 -10.01 29.76 2.94
C ARG A 306 -9.68 31.21 3.36
N GLN A 307 -9.91 31.52 4.63
CA GLN A 307 -9.67 32.85 5.18
C GLN A 307 -8.32 32.99 5.88
N HIS A 308 -7.49 31.94 5.91
CA HIS A 308 -6.17 32.01 6.53
C HIS A 308 -5.29 33.03 5.81
N ARG A 309 -4.45 33.71 6.59
CA ARG A 309 -3.51 34.73 6.12
C ARG A 309 -2.15 34.48 6.75
N GLY A 310 -1.09 34.69 5.97
CA GLY A 310 0.27 34.45 6.39
C GLY A 310 0.69 32.97 6.24
N PRO A 311 1.89 32.63 6.75
CA PRO A 311 2.46 31.29 6.58
C PRO A 311 1.68 30.22 7.35
N PRO A 312 1.73 28.95 6.92
CA PRO A 312 1.21 27.83 7.70
C PRO A 312 1.99 27.65 9.02
N THR A 313 1.32 27.13 10.05
CA THR A 313 1.96 26.80 11.34
C THR A 313 1.99 25.29 11.59
N LEU A 314 3.02 24.83 12.32
CA LEU A 314 3.19 23.42 12.69
C LEU A 314 2.99 23.25 14.20
N HIS A 315 2.21 22.24 14.58
CA HIS A 315 1.88 21.94 15.97
C HIS A 315 2.17 20.47 16.25
N TRP A 316 2.90 20.16 17.33
CA TRP A 316 3.13 18.78 17.74
C TRP A 316 2.04 18.32 18.70
N ILE A 317 1.39 17.21 18.36
CA ILE A 317 0.42 16.54 19.21
C ILE A 317 1.08 15.33 19.87
N ASN A 318 1.03 15.28 21.21
CA ASN A 318 1.51 14.14 21.97
C ASN A 318 0.48 13.01 21.98
N SER A 319 0.61 12.05 21.06
CA SER A 319 -0.23 10.86 20.96
C SER A 319 0.30 9.65 21.75
N HIS A 320 1.39 9.80 22.52
CA HIS A 320 2.05 8.68 23.20
C HIS A 320 1.14 7.91 24.16
N LYS A 321 0.28 8.61 24.91
CA LYS A 321 -0.66 7.98 25.87
C LYS A 321 -1.71 7.09 25.19
N HIS A 322 -1.94 7.28 23.90
CA HIS A 322 -2.89 6.51 23.09
C HIS A 322 -2.24 5.35 22.34
N VAL A 323 -0.95 5.08 22.56
CA VAL A 323 -0.28 3.91 21.98
C VAL A 323 -0.44 2.72 22.92
N GLU A 324 -0.91 1.59 22.39
CA GLU A 324 -0.95 0.32 23.12
C GLU A 324 0.44 -0.01 23.70
N ARG A 325 0.50 -0.26 25.00
CA ARG A 325 1.72 -0.77 25.62
C ARG A 325 1.87 -2.24 25.24
N LYS A 326 2.99 -2.61 24.59
CA LYS A 326 3.35 -4.03 24.50
C LYS A 326 3.48 -4.54 25.93
N GLY A 327 2.74 -5.59 26.28
CA GLY A 327 2.86 -6.24 27.57
C GLY A 327 4.34 -6.49 27.88
N ALA A 328 4.78 -6.08 29.08
CA ALA A 328 6.05 -6.54 29.60
C ALA A 328 5.94 -8.07 29.68
N GLU A 329 6.56 -8.78 28.75
CA GLU A 329 6.90 -10.18 28.99
C GLU A 329 7.66 -10.18 30.31
N LEU A 330 7.08 -10.81 31.34
CA LEU A 330 7.79 -11.12 32.56
C LEU A 330 9.08 -11.83 32.13
N LYS A 331 10.21 -11.13 32.26
CA LYS A 331 11.49 -11.80 32.41
C LYS A 331 11.40 -12.56 33.73
N VAL A 332 10.91 -13.80 33.66
CA VAL A 332 11.14 -14.78 34.71
C VAL A 332 12.65 -14.97 34.75
N MET A 333 13.28 -14.38 35.77
CA MET A 333 14.64 -14.73 36.16
C MET A 333 14.61 -16.19 36.56
N VAL A 334 15.34 -17.03 35.82
CA VAL A 334 15.81 -18.34 36.27
C VAL A 334 17.30 -18.23 36.45
#